data_AF-A0A358C5S8-F1
#
_entry.id   AF-A0A358C5S8-F1
#
_cell.length_a   1.000
_cell.length_b   1.000
_cell.length_c   1.000
_cell.angle_alpha   90.00
_cell.angle_beta   90.00
_cell.angle_gamma   90.00
#
_symmetry.space_group_name_H-M   'P 1'
#
loop_
_entity.id
_entity.type
_entity.pdbx_description
1 polymer ?
#
loop_
_entity_poly.entity_id
_entity_poly.type
_entity_poly.pdbx_seq_one_letter_code
_entity_poly.pdbx_strand_id
1 'polypeptide(L)'
;GADNNAGTLTPAEALAVAHQAGVAIHALQFGSDPYAAGRAARADPNPQPGLADLARLTGGHYDDIRSAADATRVIQAVGRLEPTLASPARHRQLREWYWLALALAAIALVAAQGWILRRTA
;
A
#
# COMPACT_ATOMS: atom_id res chain seq x y z
N GLY A 1 -3.31 -16.66 -15.29
CA GLY A 1 -3.26 -15.26 -14.87
C GLY A 1 -4.31 -15.09 -13.81
N ALA A 2 -4.00 -14.51 -12.66
CA ALA A 2 -5.02 -14.28 -11.65
C ALA A 2 -5.99 -13.21 -12.18
N ASP A 3 -7.28 -13.51 -12.16
CA ASP A 3 -8.33 -12.55 -12.45
C ASP A 3 -8.35 -11.49 -11.34
N ASN A 4 -7.52 -10.45 -11.48
CA ASN A 4 -7.47 -9.29 -10.57
C ASN A 4 -8.75 -8.45 -10.55
N ASN A 5 -9.78 -8.91 -11.27
CA ASN A 5 -11.07 -8.27 -11.42
C ASN A 5 -12.17 -9.06 -10.69
N ALA A 6 -11.85 -10.23 -10.11
CA ALA A 6 -12.78 -11.09 -9.40
C ALA A 6 -12.42 -11.14 -7.91
N GLY A 7 -13.36 -10.71 -7.07
CA GLY A 7 -13.30 -10.88 -5.62
C GLY A 7 -14.17 -12.06 -5.16
N THR A 8 -13.77 -12.72 -4.09
CA THR A 8 -14.61 -13.75 -3.43
C THR A 8 -15.78 -13.15 -2.64
N LEU A 9 -15.71 -11.85 -2.34
CA LEU A 9 -16.72 -11.08 -1.61
C LEU A 9 -17.32 -10.04 -2.55
N THR A 10 -18.65 -9.95 -2.56
CA THR A 10 -19.33 -8.91 -3.33
C THR A 10 -19.23 -7.54 -2.64
N PRO A 11 -19.31 -6.42 -3.38
CA PRO A 11 -19.34 -5.08 -2.78
C PRO A 11 -20.47 -4.89 -1.76
N ALA A 12 -21.64 -5.49 -2.00
CA ALA A 12 -22.76 -5.45 -1.06
C ALA A 12 -22.47 -6.19 0.25
N GLU A 13 -21.84 -7.36 0.19
CA GLU A 13 -21.43 -8.10 1.38
C GLU A 13 -20.34 -7.36 2.16
N ALA A 14 -19.35 -6.79 1.45
CA ALA A 14 -18.31 -5.96 2.06
C ALA A 14 -18.90 -4.75 2.81
N LEU A 15 -19.91 -4.10 2.21
CA LEU A 15 -20.63 -2.99 2.82
C LEU A 15 -21.36 -3.41 4.11
N ALA A 16 -22.06 -4.54 4.07
CA ALA A 16 -22.78 -5.06 5.24
C ALA A 16 -21.81 -5.34 6.40
N VAL A 17 -20.66 -5.92 6.12
CA VAL A 17 -19.61 -6.18 7.12
C VAL A 17 -19.03 -4.87 7.67
N ALA A 18 -18.71 -3.89 6.81
CA ALA A 18 -18.17 -2.61 7.25
C ALA A 18 -19.15 -1.84 8.14
N HIS A 19 -20.44 -1.87 7.78
CA HIS A 19 -21.50 -1.27 8.60
C HIS A 19 -21.63 -1.95 9.97
N GLN A 20 -21.56 -3.28 10.03
CA GLN A 20 -21.56 -4.02 11.30
C GLN A 20 -20.34 -3.73 12.16
N ALA A 21 -19.18 -3.53 11.54
CA ALA A 21 -17.93 -3.21 12.21
C ALA A 21 -17.79 -1.72 12.59
N GLY A 22 -18.70 -0.86 12.13
CA GLY A 22 -18.60 0.60 12.32
C GLY A 22 -17.41 1.24 11.61
N VAL A 23 -16.96 0.64 10.49
CA VAL A 23 -15.81 1.09 9.71
C VAL A 23 -16.25 1.96 8.53
N ALA A 24 -15.71 3.17 8.43
CA ALA A 24 -15.93 4.05 7.28
C ALA A 24 -15.12 3.59 6.06
N ILE A 25 -15.76 3.52 4.89
CA ILE A 25 -15.09 3.21 3.62
C ILE A 25 -14.86 4.50 2.85
N HIS A 26 -13.60 4.86 2.62
CA HIS A 26 -13.23 5.95 1.72
C HIS A 26 -12.94 5.38 0.32
N ALA A 27 -13.68 5.83 -0.69
CA ALA A 27 -13.61 5.30 -2.04
C ALA A 27 -13.00 6.32 -3.00
N LEU A 28 -11.91 5.95 -3.66
CA LEU A 28 -11.24 6.81 -4.64
C LEU A 28 -11.36 6.19 -6.02
N GLN A 29 -11.96 6.91 -6.95
CA GLN A 29 -12.04 6.50 -8.34
C GLN A 29 -10.86 7.08 -9.12
N PHE A 30 -10.12 6.22 -9.82
CA PHE A 30 -9.02 6.63 -10.68
C PHE A 30 -9.38 6.33 -12.13
N GLY A 31 -9.24 7.34 -13.00
CA GLY A 31 -9.46 7.18 -14.44
C GLY A 31 -10.92 6.90 -14.77
N SER A 32 -11.67 7.94 -15.11
CA SER A 32 -12.93 7.77 -15.83
C SER A 32 -12.62 7.33 -17.26
N ASP A 33 -13.22 6.24 -17.74
CA ASP A 33 -13.10 5.83 -19.14
C ASP A 33 -13.63 6.95 -20.06
N PRO A 34 -12.75 7.68 -20.77
CA PRO A 34 -13.18 8.80 -21.62
C PRO A 34 -14.02 8.33 -22.81
N TYR A 35 -13.98 7.03 -23.13
CA TYR A 35 -14.76 6.38 -24.18
C TYR A 35 -16.01 5.66 -23.63
N ALA A 36 -16.36 5.86 -22.36
CA ALA A 36 -17.63 5.38 -21.82
C ALA A 36 -18.84 6.16 -22.39
N ALA A 37 -18.62 7.40 -22.84
CA ALA A 37 -19.63 8.22 -23.49
C ALA A 37 -20.09 7.56 -24.81
N GLY A 38 -21.23 6.86 -24.77
CA GLY A 38 -21.82 6.17 -25.92
C GLY A 38 -21.86 4.64 -25.81
N ARG A 39 -21.25 4.05 -24.78
CA ARG A 39 -21.42 2.62 -24.50
C ARG A 39 -22.76 2.42 -23.79
N ALA A 40 -23.67 1.64 -24.38
CA ALA A 40 -24.91 1.27 -23.71
C ALA A 40 -24.56 0.57 -22.38
N ALA A 41 -25.08 1.10 -21.27
CA ALA A 41 -24.91 0.49 -19.96
C ALA A 41 -25.45 -0.94 -20.05
N ARG A 42 -24.56 -1.93 -19.89
CA ARG A 42 -24.98 -3.32 -19.82
C ARG A 42 -25.71 -3.48 -18.49
N ALA A 43 -27.01 -3.71 -18.54
CA ALA A 43 -27.79 -3.96 -17.34
C ALA A 43 -27.24 -5.21 -16.65
N ASP A 44 -26.67 -5.03 -15.46
CA ASP A 44 -26.23 -6.12 -14.63
C ASP A 44 -27.48 -6.80 -14.03
N PRO A 45 -27.67 -8.13 -14.20
CA PRO A 45 -28.77 -8.84 -13.57
C PRO A 45 -28.75 -8.77 -12.04
N ASN A 46 -27.63 -8.42 -11.41
CA ASN A 46 -27.56 -8.14 -9.98
C ASN A 46 -26.76 -6.84 -9.71
N PRO A 47 -27.42 -5.67 -9.66
CA PRO A 47 -26.74 -4.39 -9.53
C PRO A 47 -26.04 -4.31 -8.17
N GLN A 48 -24.71 -4.16 -8.22
CA GLN A 48 -23.88 -3.95 -7.03
C GLN A 48 -23.81 -2.46 -6.66
N PRO A 49 -23.65 -2.12 -5.37
CA PRO A 49 -23.45 -0.74 -4.96
C PRO A 49 -22.19 -0.16 -5.59
N GLY A 50 -22.29 1.07 -6.10
CA GLY A 50 -21.15 1.78 -6.67
C GLY A 50 -20.19 2.30 -5.60
N LEU A 51 -19.01 2.75 -6.02
CA LEU A 51 -18.01 3.35 -5.11
C LEU A 51 -18.58 4.50 -4.26
N ALA A 52 -19.41 5.35 -4.88
CA ALA A 52 -20.08 6.44 -4.18
C ALA A 52 -21.10 5.96 -3.14
N ASP A 53 -21.78 4.83 -3.39
CA ASP A 53 -22.74 4.23 -2.46
C ASP A 53 -22.03 3.62 -1.26
N LEU A 54 -20.92 2.92 -1.49
CA LEU A 54 -20.10 2.33 -0.43
C LEU A 54 -19.61 3.40 0.55
N ALA A 55 -19.09 4.51 0.04
CA ALA A 55 -18.61 5.60 0.90
C ALA A 55 -19.75 6.28 1.65
N ARG A 56 -20.85 6.61 0.97
CA ARG A 56 -21.99 7.28 1.59
C ARG A 56 -22.65 6.43 2.69
N LEU A 57 -22.83 5.13 2.45
CA LEU A 57 -23.53 4.23 3.38
C LEU A 57 -22.69 3.88 4.61
N THR A 58 -21.37 4.06 4.55
CA THR A 58 -20.46 3.85 5.68
C THR A 58 -20.00 5.15 6.35
N GLY A 59 -20.42 6.32 5.85
CA GLY A 59 -20.02 7.62 6.37
C GLY A 59 -18.60 8.06 5.96
N GLY A 60 -18.02 7.43 4.93
CA GLY A 60 -16.76 7.84 4.34
C GLY A 60 -16.91 8.88 3.22
N HIS A 61 -15.82 9.11 2.49
CA HIS A 61 -15.74 10.09 1.40
C HIS A 61 -15.49 9.41 0.05
N TYR A 62 -16.09 9.97 -1.00
CA TYR A 62 -15.88 9.56 -2.37
C TYR A 62 -15.20 10.69 -3.15
N ASP A 63 -14.09 10.37 -3.81
CA ASP A 63 -13.31 11.31 -4.61
C ASP A 63 -13.01 10.75 -6.01
N ASP A 64 -13.25 11.55 -7.04
CA ASP A 64 -12.91 11.25 -8.44
C ASP A 64 -11.56 11.89 -8.80
N ILE A 65 -10.54 11.06 -9.00
CA ILE A 65 -9.17 11.48 -9.28
C ILE A 65 -8.92 11.48 -10.79
N ARG A 66 -8.83 12.70 -11.32
CA ARG A 66 -8.58 12.96 -12.75
C ARG A 66 -7.11 13.28 -13.07
N SER A 67 -6.31 13.58 -12.05
CA SER A 67 -4.90 13.94 -12.22
C SER A 67 -4.05 13.54 -11.01
N ALA A 68 -2.72 13.45 -11.20
CA ALA A 68 -1.79 13.19 -10.11
C ALA A 68 -1.82 14.28 -9.02
N ALA A 69 -2.14 15.53 -9.40
CA ALA A 69 -2.32 16.62 -8.46
C ALA A 69 -3.56 16.41 -7.58
N ASP A 70 -4.66 15.91 -8.14
CA ASP A 70 -5.87 15.57 -7.38
C ASP A 70 -5.62 14.41 -6.42
N ALA A 71 -4.89 13.37 -6.86
CA ALA A 71 -4.49 12.27 -5.97
C ALA A 71 -3.72 12.78 -4.74
N THR A 72 -2.76 13.69 -4.95
CA THR A 72 -1.97 14.29 -3.86
C THR A 72 -2.85 15.07 -2.90
N ARG A 73 -3.83 15.82 -3.43
CA ARG A 73 -4.78 16.60 -2.62
C ARG A 73 -5.66 15.69 -1.76
N VAL A 74 -6.19 14.60 -2.34
CA VAL A 74 -7.05 13.67 -1.60
C VAL A 74 -6.26 12.92 -0.54
N ILE A 75 -5.05 12.44 -0.84
CA ILE A 75 -4.18 11.80 0.16
C ILE A 75 -3.89 12.75 1.34
N GLN A 76 -3.63 14.03 1.07
CA GLN A 76 -3.46 15.04 2.13
C GLN A 76 -4.75 15.35 2.90
N ALA A 77 -5.92 15.24 2.26
CA ALA A 77 -7.21 15.40 2.92
C ALA A 77 -7.50 14.20 3.85
N VAL A 78 -7.32 12.98 3.36
CA VAL A 78 -7.47 11.74 4.13
C VAL A 78 -6.52 11.74 5.33
N GLY A 79 -5.25 12.11 5.14
CA GLY A 79 -4.28 12.18 6.24
C GLY A 79 -4.60 13.23 7.33
N ARG A 80 -5.47 14.22 7.04
CA ARG A 80 -5.98 15.18 8.04
C ARG A 80 -7.23 14.68 8.75
N LEU A 81 -8.08 13.92 8.05
CA LEU A 81 -9.32 13.35 8.58
C LEU A 81 -9.02 12.14 9.49
N GLU A 82 -8.02 11.34 9.11
CA GLU A 82 -7.54 10.20 9.88
C GLU A 82 -6.07 10.43 10.26
N PRO A 83 -5.78 11.21 11.32
CA PRO A 83 -4.43 11.31 11.85
C PRO A 83 -4.01 9.92 12.32
N THR A 84 -3.23 9.23 11.51
CA THR A 84 -2.74 7.89 11.79
C THR A 84 -1.91 7.92 13.08
N LEU A 85 -2.47 7.38 14.16
CA LEU A 85 -1.74 7.13 15.41
C LEU A 85 -0.65 6.05 15.24
N ALA A 86 -0.70 5.29 14.15
CA ALA A 86 0.29 4.27 13.84
C ALA A 86 1.37 4.86 12.92
N SER A 87 2.45 5.33 13.54
CA SER A 87 3.73 5.54 12.86
C SER A 87 3.98 4.32 11.95
N PRO A 88 4.18 4.51 10.63
CA PRO A 88 4.43 3.40 9.72
C PRO A 88 5.55 2.57 10.33
N ALA A 89 5.35 1.25 10.40
CA ALA A 89 6.33 0.31 10.92
C ALA A 89 7.66 0.61 10.23
N ARG A 90 8.49 1.41 10.92
CA ARG A 90 9.75 1.92 10.44
C ARG A 90 10.51 0.66 10.19
N HIS A 91 10.67 0.29 8.92
CA HIS A 91 11.49 -0.83 8.52
C HIS A 91 12.72 -0.76 9.39
N ARG A 92 12.87 -1.74 10.28
CA ARG A 92 13.95 -1.78 11.25
C ARG A 92 15.19 -1.76 10.39
N GLN A 93 15.76 -0.57 10.20
CA GLN A 93 16.97 -0.36 9.45
C GLN A 93 18.03 -0.95 10.34
N LEU A 94 18.13 -2.28 10.27
CA LEU A 94 19.19 -3.06 10.82
C LEU A 94 20.43 -2.49 10.15
N ARG A 95 21.10 -1.61 10.88
CA ARG A 95 22.44 -1.18 10.55
C ARG A 95 23.28 -2.43 10.77
N GLU A 96 23.31 -3.28 9.76
CA GLU A 96 24.01 -4.55 9.82
C GLU A 96 25.48 -4.22 10.02
N TRP A 97 26.00 -4.51 11.23
CA TRP A 97 27.40 -4.33 11.61
C TRP A 97 28.34 -5.29 10.85
N TYR A 98 27.92 -5.77 9.68
CA TYR A 98 28.65 -6.66 8.79
C TYR A 98 30.02 -6.08 8.41
N TRP A 99 30.09 -4.77 8.16
CA TRP A 99 31.36 -4.09 7.89
C TRP A 99 32.37 -4.22 9.03
N LEU A 100 31.88 -4.25 10.28
CA LEU A 100 32.75 -4.39 11.46
C LEU A 100 33.33 -5.82 11.54
N ALA A 101 32.48 -6.83 11.32
CA ALA A 101 32.91 -8.22 11.28
C ALA A 101 33.90 -8.47 10.13
N LEU A 102 33.65 -7.89 8.95
CA LEU A 102 34.54 -7.97 7.80
C LEU A 102 35.90 -7.30 8.06
N ALA A 103 35.90 -6.11 8.67
CA ALA A 103 37.13 -5.40 9.02
C ALA A 103 37.98 -6.20 10.03
N LEU A 104 37.34 -6.80 11.03
CA LEU A 104 38.03 -7.60 12.04
C LEU A 104 38.66 -8.87 11.43
N ALA A 105 37.93 -9.54 10.52
CA ALA A 105 38.45 -10.68 9.78
C ALA A 105 39.65 -10.31 8.89
N ALA A 106 39.58 -9.16 8.20
CA ALA A 106 40.68 -8.67 7.36
C ALA A 106 41.94 -8.37 8.19
N ILE A 107 41.79 -7.73 9.35
CA ILE A 107 42.91 -7.45 10.27
C ILE A 107 43.54 -8.75 10.78
N ALA A 108 42.71 -9.72 11.18
CA ALA A 108 43.19 -11.02 11.65
C ALA A 108 43.98 -11.77 10.57
N LEU A 109 43.53 -11.70 9.31
CA LEU A 109 44.23 -12.33 8.17
C LEU A 109 45.60 -11.69 7.93
N VAL A 110 45.69 -10.37 7.91
CA VAL A 110 46.97 -9.65 7.71
C VAL A 110 47.93 -9.94 8.85
N ALA A 111 47.44 -9.95 10.10
CA ALA A 111 48.23 -10.31 11.26
C ALA A 111 48.77 -11.75 11.14
N ALA A 112 47.92 -12.72 10.78
CA ALA A 112 48.33 -14.11 10.61
C ALA A 112 49.41 -14.27 9.52
N GLN A 113 49.24 -13.59 8.37
CA GLN A 113 50.25 -13.61 7.30
C GLN A 113 51.58 -13.01 7.77
N GLY A 114 51.56 -11.87 8.45
CA GLY A 114 52.76 -11.25 9.00
C GLY A 114 53.48 -12.14 10.03
N TRP A 115 52.73 -12.87 10.85
CA TRP A 115 53.29 -13.85 11.79
C TRP A 115 53.94 -15.05 11.09
N ILE A 116 53.34 -15.55 10.01
CA ILE A 116 53.90 -16.65 9.22
C ILE A 116 55.20 -16.20 8.54
N LEU A 117 55.18 -15.04 7.87
CA LEU A 117 56.34 -14.46 7.18
C LEU A 117 57.54 -14.25 8.14
N ARG A 118 57.27 -13.81 9.38
CA ARG A 118 58.29 -13.65 10.44
C ARG A 118 58.81 -14.96 11.03
N ARG A 119 58.11 -16.09 10.82
CA ARG A 119 58.58 -17.42 11.25
C ARG A 119 59.35 -18.15 10.16
N THR A 120 59.18 -17.75 8.90
CA THR A 120 59.85 -18.34 7.73
C THR A 120 61.10 -17.58 7.27
N ALA A 121 61.33 -16.37 7.80
CA ALA A 121 62.57 -15.60 7.63
C ALA A 121 63.46 -15.76 8.86
#